data_AF-A0A7T1AZD2-F1
#
_entry.id   AF-A0A7T1AZD2-F1
#
_cell.length_a   1.000
_cell.length_b   1.000
_cell.length_c   1.000
_cell.angle_alpha   90.00
_cell.angle_beta   90.00
_cell.angle_gamma   90.00
#
_symmetry.space_group_name_H-M   'P 1'
#
loop_
_entity.id
_entity.type
_entity.pdbx_description
1 polymer ?
#
loop_
_entity_poly.entity_id
_entity_poly.type
_entity_poly.pdbx_seq_one_letter_code
_entity_poly.pdbx_strand_id
1 'polypeptide(L)'
;MYGKLWTKDFIFITIVNFLMYLIHYTLIVTITEFTIDKYHASESMGGLAAGIFIIGMLFGRLVSGRIIDSLQPKKVLIGGIIFSIITVALYFTINSLAILMLVRLLHGLAFGFSSTATGTMSSRIIPDERKGEGIGYYALSVTTASAIGPFLGILINQHLGFQPNFFVCLVVIVVALLFALVIKKLPQLNKAEDIKEAPNKGISAYIQKEALPISMVTVLVGVAYSSVLSFLTVYTSHINLATASTFFFVVYAVSTFVTRPFTGKIYDAYGENKIMYPVLFSFIVGLVLLGLTHGSVLLLVSAIFIGVGYGTIIPSAQAIAIQQSPKDKVGLATSTFYMFTDFGAGIGPFILGILISFVGYRYLYVLMGVLVIIAAIAYYFLHGKNAKNNREY
;
A
#
# COMPACT_ATOMS: atom_id res chain seq x y z
N MET A 1 30.04 12.20 -2.81
CA MET A 1 29.12 12.32 -3.95
C MET A 1 27.97 11.36 -3.68
N TYR A 2 26.76 11.85 -3.36
CA TYR A 2 25.62 10.96 -3.08
C TYR A 2 25.30 10.09 -4.30
N GLY A 3 24.94 8.82 -4.08
CA GLY A 3 24.56 7.91 -5.17
C GLY A 3 23.43 8.47 -6.03
N LYS A 4 23.46 8.17 -7.33
CA LYS A 4 22.41 8.59 -8.27
C LYS A 4 21.12 7.82 -7.96
N LEU A 5 20.10 8.51 -7.44
CA LEU A 5 18.79 7.91 -7.15
C LEU A 5 18.06 7.49 -8.43
N TRP A 6 18.02 8.39 -9.43
CA TRP A 6 17.33 8.17 -10.70
C TRP A 6 18.14 7.29 -11.64
N THR A 7 18.12 5.99 -11.36
CA THR A 7 18.66 4.95 -12.25
C THR A 7 17.55 4.40 -13.15
N LYS A 8 17.94 3.81 -14.29
CA LYS A 8 17.00 3.12 -15.18
C LYS A 8 16.21 2.04 -14.43
N ASP A 9 16.89 1.26 -13.59
CA ASP A 9 16.27 0.18 -12.83
C ASP A 9 15.28 0.69 -11.78
N PHE A 10 15.61 1.78 -11.07
CA PHE A 10 14.69 2.42 -10.11
C PHE A 10 13.42 2.94 -10.78
N ILE A 11 13.57 3.62 -11.93
CA ILE A 11 12.42 4.12 -12.72
C ILE A 11 11.56 2.95 -13.18
N PHE A 12 12.17 1.90 -13.74
CA PHE A 12 11.43 0.76 -14.27
C PHE A 12 10.70 -0.02 -13.17
N ILE A 13 11.31 -0.21 -11.99
CA ILE A 13 10.64 -0.82 -10.83
C ILE A 13 9.45 0.02 -10.38
N THR A 14 9.60 1.34 -10.35
CA THR A 14 8.53 2.26 -9.97
C THR A 14 7.37 2.21 -10.98
N ILE A 15 7.67 2.12 -12.28
CA ILE A 15 6.67 1.94 -13.34
C ILE A 15 5.97 0.58 -13.19
N VAL A 16 6.71 -0.51 -13.00
CA VAL A 16 6.13 -1.84 -12.78
C VAL A 16 5.19 -1.83 -11.58
N ASN A 17 5.61 -1.22 -10.47
CA ASN A 17 4.77 -1.07 -9.29
C ASN A 17 3.51 -0.25 -9.57
N PHE A 18 3.64 0.89 -10.25
CA PHE A 18 2.49 1.70 -10.69
C PHE A 18 1.49 0.87 -11.49
N LEU A 19 1.94 0.16 -12.53
CA LEU A 19 1.07 -0.61 -13.42
C LEU A 19 0.35 -1.76 -12.67
N MET A 20 1.05 -2.46 -11.76
CA MET A 20 0.44 -3.50 -10.93
C MET A 20 -0.63 -2.94 -10.00
N TYR A 21 -0.34 -1.84 -9.29
CA TYR A 21 -1.33 -1.20 -8.42
C TYR A 21 -2.47 -0.58 -9.22
N LEU A 22 -2.22 -0.09 -10.43
CA LEU A 22 -3.27 0.44 -11.32
C LEU A 22 -4.30 -0.64 -11.62
N ILE A 23 -3.85 -1.85 -12.00
CA ILE A 23 -4.74 -3.01 -12.20
C ILE A 23 -5.51 -3.35 -10.93
N HIS A 24 -4.83 -3.39 -9.77
CA HIS A 24 -5.48 -3.68 -8.50
C HIS A 24 -6.63 -2.71 -8.21
N TYR A 25 -6.39 -1.41 -8.30
CA TYR A 25 -7.39 -0.38 -8.03
C TYR A 25 -8.46 -0.26 -9.13
N THR A 26 -8.16 -0.58 -10.38
CA THR A 26 -9.18 -0.71 -11.44
C THR A 26 -10.11 -1.89 -11.15
N LEU A 27 -9.54 -3.06 -10.83
CA LEU A 27 -10.31 -4.28 -10.58
C LEU A 27 -11.06 -4.26 -9.25
N ILE A 28 -10.63 -3.50 -8.24
CA ILE A 28 -11.35 -3.42 -6.96
C ILE A 28 -12.79 -2.95 -7.15
N VAL A 29 -12.99 -1.86 -7.91
CA VAL A 29 -14.32 -1.31 -8.20
C VAL A 29 -15.07 -2.17 -9.19
N THR A 30 -14.38 -2.59 -10.26
CA THR A 30 -14.96 -3.38 -11.35
C THR A 30 -15.52 -4.71 -10.88
N ILE A 31 -14.82 -5.41 -9.98
CA ILE A 31 -15.27 -6.73 -9.52
C ILE A 31 -16.47 -6.62 -8.59
N THR A 32 -16.55 -5.57 -7.76
CA THR A 32 -17.74 -5.34 -6.93
C THR A 32 -18.96 -5.12 -7.81
N GLU A 33 -18.87 -4.21 -8.79
CA GLU A 33 -19.95 -3.91 -9.75
C GLU A 33 -20.33 -5.15 -10.59
N PHE A 34 -19.34 -5.83 -11.17
CA PHE A 34 -19.55 -7.06 -11.95
C PHE A 34 -20.25 -8.16 -11.14
N THR A 35 -19.93 -8.29 -9.85
CA THR A 35 -20.55 -9.30 -8.98
C THR A 35 -22.02 -9.00 -8.74
N ILE A 36 -22.36 -7.74 -8.49
CA ILE A 36 -23.73 -7.30 -8.25
C ILE A 36 -24.55 -7.40 -9.54
N ASP A 37 -24.04 -6.86 -10.64
CA ASP A 37 -24.80 -6.76 -11.89
C ASP A 37 -24.96 -8.09 -12.60
N LYS A 38 -23.88 -8.87 -12.75
CA LYS A 38 -23.92 -10.12 -13.52
C LYS A 38 -24.54 -11.28 -12.76
N TYR A 39 -24.35 -11.33 -11.43
CA TYR A 39 -24.81 -12.45 -10.60
C TYR A 39 -25.99 -12.10 -9.70
N HIS A 40 -26.52 -10.87 -9.79
CA HIS A 40 -27.58 -10.36 -8.91
C HIS A 40 -27.25 -10.60 -7.42
N ALA A 41 -25.97 -10.53 -7.08
CA ALA A 41 -25.49 -10.79 -5.74
C ALA A 41 -25.71 -9.57 -4.85
N SER A 42 -25.77 -9.79 -3.54
CA SER A 42 -25.84 -8.69 -2.59
C SER A 42 -24.57 -7.82 -2.64
N GLU A 43 -24.69 -6.56 -2.22
CA GLU A 43 -23.54 -5.65 -2.08
C GLU A 43 -22.46 -6.25 -1.16
N SER A 44 -22.86 -6.98 -0.12
CA SER A 44 -21.95 -7.68 0.78
C SER A 44 -21.11 -8.74 0.06
N MET A 45 -21.69 -9.46 -0.91
CA MET A 45 -20.96 -10.43 -1.73
C MET A 45 -20.05 -9.73 -2.74
N GLY A 46 -20.47 -8.59 -3.32
CA GLY A 46 -19.61 -7.75 -4.15
C GLY A 46 -18.41 -7.20 -3.39
N GLY A 47 -18.61 -6.77 -2.14
CA GLY A 47 -17.54 -6.35 -1.23
C GLY A 47 -16.60 -7.50 -0.87
N LEU A 48 -17.13 -8.69 -0.59
CA LEU A 48 -16.33 -9.90 -0.34
C LEU A 48 -15.48 -10.30 -1.56
N ALA A 49 -16.03 -10.22 -2.77
CA ALA A 49 -15.31 -10.48 -4.01
C ALA A 49 -14.18 -9.48 -4.28
N ALA A 50 -14.32 -8.24 -3.83
CA ALA A 50 -13.21 -7.29 -3.80
C ALA A 50 -12.20 -7.60 -2.70
N GLY A 51 -12.67 -7.93 -1.49
CA GLY A 51 -11.84 -8.11 -0.30
C GLY A 51 -11.01 -9.41 -0.27
N ILE A 52 -11.51 -10.51 -0.85
CA ILE A 52 -10.78 -11.81 -0.85
C ILE A 52 -9.41 -11.74 -1.54
N PHE A 53 -9.23 -10.76 -2.44
CA PHE A 53 -7.93 -10.43 -3.01
C PHE A 53 -6.88 -10.11 -1.93
N ILE A 54 -7.26 -9.37 -0.89
CA ILE A 54 -6.36 -8.98 0.20
C ILE A 54 -5.86 -10.20 0.95
N ILE A 55 -6.75 -11.18 1.18
CA ILE A 55 -6.38 -12.46 1.83
C ILE A 55 -5.30 -13.16 1.01
N GLY A 56 -5.53 -13.33 -0.30
CA GLY A 56 -4.55 -13.93 -1.21
C GLY A 56 -3.23 -13.17 -1.19
N MET A 57 -3.29 -11.84 -1.24
CA MET A 57 -2.11 -10.96 -1.19
C MET A 57 -1.30 -11.14 0.09
N LEU A 58 -1.94 -11.22 1.26
CA LEU A 58 -1.26 -11.47 2.54
C LEU A 58 -0.51 -12.81 2.52
N PHE A 59 -1.13 -13.89 2.01
CA PHE A 59 -0.44 -15.17 1.83
C PHE A 59 0.74 -15.07 0.86
N GLY A 60 0.57 -14.33 -0.25
CA GLY A 60 1.62 -14.13 -1.24
C GLY A 60 2.82 -13.39 -0.65
N ARG A 61 2.55 -12.40 0.21
CA ARG A 61 3.60 -11.67 0.95
C ARG A 61 4.30 -12.55 1.97
N LEU A 62 3.54 -13.33 2.75
CA LEU A 62 4.10 -14.27 3.72
C LEU A 62 5.10 -15.23 3.07
N VAL A 63 4.71 -15.85 1.95
CA VAL A 63 5.56 -16.79 1.22
C VAL A 63 6.73 -16.08 0.53
N SER A 64 6.45 -14.97 -0.19
CA SER A 64 7.49 -14.23 -0.90
C SER A 64 8.56 -13.65 0.02
N GLY A 65 8.20 -13.14 1.19
CA GLY A 65 9.14 -12.58 2.17
C GLY A 65 10.20 -13.59 2.61
N ARG A 66 9.83 -14.86 2.76
CA ARG A 66 10.77 -15.93 3.15
C ARG A 66 11.71 -16.34 2.02
N ILE A 67 11.19 -16.36 0.78
CA ILE A 67 11.95 -16.89 -0.36
C ILE A 67 12.72 -15.81 -1.11
N ILE A 68 12.37 -14.53 -1.00
CA ILE A 68 12.95 -13.47 -1.84
C ILE A 68 14.39 -13.11 -1.48
N ASP A 69 14.80 -13.37 -0.24
CA ASP A 69 16.18 -13.14 0.15
C ASP A 69 17.08 -14.31 -0.28
N SER A 70 16.51 -15.52 -0.44
CA SER A 70 17.21 -16.72 -0.95
C SER A 70 17.13 -16.89 -2.47
N LEU A 71 15.99 -16.55 -3.08
CA LEU A 71 15.75 -16.47 -4.51
C LEU A 71 15.95 -15.03 -4.97
N GLN A 72 16.76 -14.81 -6.01
CA GLN A 72 16.98 -13.47 -6.58
C GLN A 72 15.66 -12.68 -6.74
N PRO A 73 15.54 -11.45 -6.19
CA PRO A 73 14.30 -10.67 -6.22
C PRO A 73 13.66 -10.52 -7.61
N LYS A 74 14.48 -10.39 -8.66
CA LYS A 74 14.00 -10.32 -10.05
C LYS A 74 13.25 -11.59 -10.49
N LYS A 75 13.66 -12.77 -10.02
CA LYS A 75 12.96 -14.04 -10.34
C LYS A 75 11.58 -14.09 -9.68
N VAL A 76 11.50 -13.65 -8.43
CA VAL A 76 10.23 -13.56 -7.70
C VAL A 76 9.29 -12.57 -8.38
N LEU A 77 9.81 -11.42 -8.82
CA LEU A 77 9.05 -10.42 -9.58
C LEU A 77 8.48 -10.99 -10.89
N ILE A 78 9.34 -11.58 -11.74
CA ILE A 78 8.90 -12.14 -13.03
C ILE A 78 7.89 -13.26 -12.83
N GLY A 79 8.15 -14.18 -11.90
CA GLY A 79 7.21 -15.27 -11.59
C GLY A 79 5.86 -14.75 -11.09
N GLY A 80 5.86 -13.75 -10.22
CA GLY A 80 4.64 -13.10 -9.73
C GLY A 80 3.86 -12.38 -10.84
N ILE A 81 4.54 -11.70 -11.77
CA ILE A 81 3.88 -11.02 -12.90
C ILE A 81 3.30 -12.03 -13.87
N ILE A 82 4.02 -13.11 -14.22
CA ILE A 82 3.50 -14.18 -15.07
C ILE A 82 2.28 -14.83 -14.42
N PHE A 83 2.35 -15.11 -13.13
CA PHE A 83 1.20 -15.63 -12.40
C PHE A 83 0.02 -14.64 -12.42
N SER A 84 0.29 -13.34 -12.27
CA SER A 84 -0.72 -12.29 -12.37
C SER A 84 -1.37 -12.26 -13.76
N ILE A 85 -0.59 -12.37 -14.85
CA ILE A 85 -1.10 -12.47 -16.23
C ILE A 85 -2.07 -13.64 -16.36
N ILE A 86 -1.69 -14.83 -15.87
CA ILE A 86 -2.55 -16.02 -15.90
C ILE A 86 -3.85 -15.75 -15.15
N THR A 87 -3.77 -15.23 -13.91
CA THR A 87 -4.98 -14.96 -13.12
C THR A 87 -5.87 -13.86 -13.72
N VAL A 88 -5.29 -12.86 -14.36
CA VAL A 88 -6.05 -11.81 -15.06
C VAL A 88 -6.73 -12.37 -16.31
N ALA A 89 -6.07 -13.27 -17.05
CA ALA A 89 -6.68 -13.96 -18.18
C ALA A 89 -7.85 -14.88 -17.75
N LEU A 90 -7.83 -15.40 -16.52
CA LEU A 90 -8.95 -16.20 -15.99
C LEU A 90 -10.22 -15.37 -15.71
N TYR A 91 -10.18 -14.03 -15.70
CA TYR A 91 -11.42 -13.24 -15.60
C TYR A 91 -12.36 -13.47 -16.79
N PHE A 92 -11.82 -13.84 -17.96
CA PHE A 92 -12.61 -14.16 -19.15
C PHE A 92 -13.39 -15.48 -19.03
N THR A 93 -12.97 -16.39 -18.14
CA THR A 93 -13.60 -17.70 -17.96
C THR A 93 -14.64 -17.72 -16.84
N ILE A 94 -14.99 -16.55 -16.27
CA ILE A 94 -15.87 -16.46 -15.12
C ILE A 94 -17.33 -16.75 -15.52
N ASN A 95 -17.80 -17.91 -15.08
CA ASN A 95 -19.17 -18.42 -15.25
C ASN A 95 -19.90 -18.67 -13.92
N SER A 96 -19.22 -18.55 -12.77
CA SER A 96 -19.82 -18.67 -11.45
C SER A 96 -19.13 -17.77 -10.42
N LEU A 97 -19.85 -17.44 -9.34
CA LEU A 97 -19.32 -16.65 -8.24
C LEU A 97 -18.15 -17.36 -7.54
N ALA A 98 -18.20 -18.68 -7.41
CA ALA A 98 -17.10 -19.46 -6.82
C ALA A 98 -15.80 -19.34 -7.63
N ILE A 99 -15.89 -19.40 -8.96
CA ILE A 99 -14.72 -19.21 -9.84
C ILE A 99 -14.20 -17.79 -9.75
N LEU A 100 -15.09 -16.77 -9.72
CA LEU A 100 -14.68 -15.38 -9.51
C LEU A 100 -13.89 -15.22 -8.20
N MET A 101 -14.40 -15.79 -7.10
CA MET A 101 -13.76 -15.74 -5.79
C MET A 101 -12.38 -16.40 -5.80
N LEU A 102 -12.27 -17.58 -6.42
CA LEU A 102 -11.00 -18.29 -6.57
C LEU A 102 -10.00 -17.48 -7.41
N VAL A 103 -10.42 -16.93 -8.55
CA VAL A 103 -9.57 -16.08 -9.41
C VAL A 103 -9.09 -14.85 -8.64
N ARG A 104 -9.95 -14.20 -7.85
CA ARG A 104 -9.57 -13.05 -7.00
C ARG A 104 -8.56 -13.42 -5.92
N LEU A 105 -8.74 -14.56 -5.27
CA LEU A 105 -7.80 -15.07 -4.27
C LEU A 105 -6.42 -15.34 -4.91
N LEU A 106 -6.39 -16.04 -6.05
CA LEU A 106 -5.15 -16.36 -6.76
C LEU A 106 -4.46 -15.11 -7.32
N HIS A 107 -5.23 -14.15 -7.83
CA HIS A 107 -4.67 -12.88 -8.29
C HIS A 107 -4.06 -12.09 -7.13
N GLY A 108 -4.73 -12.07 -5.97
CA GLY A 108 -4.16 -11.54 -4.73
C GLY A 108 -2.82 -12.18 -4.40
N LEU A 109 -2.76 -13.52 -4.43
CA LEU A 109 -1.54 -14.29 -4.19
C LEU A 109 -0.40 -13.87 -5.13
N ALA A 110 -0.68 -13.80 -6.44
CA ALA A 110 0.28 -13.38 -7.46
C ALA A 110 0.77 -11.93 -7.25
N PHE A 111 -0.14 -11.03 -6.90
CA PHE A 111 0.18 -9.65 -6.56
C PHE A 111 1.06 -9.55 -5.31
N GLY A 112 0.83 -10.40 -4.30
CA GLY A 112 1.65 -10.48 -3.10
C GLY A 112 3.13 -10.81 -3.41
N PHE A 113 3.40 -11.73 -4.33
CA PHE A 113 4.76 -12.01 -4.79
C PHE A 113 5.40 -10.80 -5.48
N SER A 114 4.68 -10.19 -6.42
CA SER A 114 5.21 -9.12 -7.26
C SER A 114 5.42 -7.80 -6.49
N SER A 115 4.50 -7.46 -5.60
CA SER A 115 4.57 -6.25 -4.77
C SER A 115 5.69 -6.33 -3.72
N THR A 116 5.88 -7.48 -3.06
CA THR A 116 7.05 -7.71 -2.18
C THR A 116 8.35 -7.57 -2.98
N ALA A 117 8.38 -8.12 -4.19
CA ALA A 117 9.58 -8.08 -5.02
C ALA A 117 9.95 -6.67 -5.49
N THR A 118 8.99 -5.90 -5.99
CA THR A 118 9.25 -4.49 -6.34
C THR A 118 9.66 -3.66 -5.13
N GLY A 119 9.01 -3.82 -3.98
CA GLY A 119 9.39 -3.13 -2.73
C GLY A 119 10.83 -3.44 -2.32
N THR A 120 11.19 -4.72 -2.31
CA THR A 120 12.54 -5.19 -1.96
C THR A 120 13.60 -4.72 -2.96
N MET A 121 13.30 -4.80 -4.26
CA MET A 121 14.24 -4.35 -5.29
C MET A 121 14.42 -2.83 -5.25
N SER A 122 13.34 -2.07 -5.07
CA SER A 122 13.41 -0.61 -4.97
C SER A 122 14.31 -0.20 -3.80
N SER A 123 14.10 -0.80 -2.62
CA SER A 123 14.89 -0.48 -1.45
C SER A 123 16.36 -0.84 -1.63
N ARG A 124 16.69 -1.99 -2.24
CA ARG A 124 18.08 -2.38 -2.50
C ARG A 124 18.80 -1.52 -3.54
N ILE A 125 18.09 -0.87 -4.46
CA ILE A 125 18.68 0.01 -5.50
C ILE A 125 18.89 1.43 -4.97
N ILE A 126 18.04 1.87 -4.06
CA ILE A 126 18.12 3.21 -3.47
C ILE A 126 19.39 3.30 -2.59
N PRO A 127 20.25 4.32 -2.80
CA PRO A 127 21.40 4.58 -1.94
C PRO A 127 21.01 4.72 -0.46
N ASP A 128 21.86 4.24 0.45
CA ASP A 128 21.56 4.22 1.89
C ASP A 128 21.35 5.64 2.45
N GLU A 129 22.02 6.65 1.89
CA GLU A 129 21.89 8.06 2.30
C GLU A 129 20.62 8.76 1.77
N ARG A 130 19.87 8.11 0.89
CA ARG A 130 18.68 8.68 0.21
C ARG A 130 17.45 7.76 0.32
N LYS A 131 17.39 6.94 1.38
CA LYS A 131 16.32 5.93 1.57
C LYS A 131 14.95 6.58 1.71
N GLY A 132 14.83 7.62 2.53
CA GLY A 132 13.58 8.34 2.74
C GLY A 132 13.08 8.98 1.45
N GLU A 133 13.97 9.67 0.72
CA GLU A 133 13.66 10.25 -0.59
C GLU A 133 13.25 9.18 -1.62
N GLY A 134 14.06 8.13 -1.78
CA GLY A 134 13.82 7.10 -2.78
C GLY A 134 12.58 6.26 -2.54
N ILE A 135 12.37 5.78 -1.30
CA ILE A 135 11.17 5.02 -0.93
C ILE A 135 9.93 5.93 -1.05
N GLY A 136 10.07 7.21 -0.71
CA GLY A 136 9.07 8.22 -0.96
C GLY A 136 8.62 8.30 -2.42
N TYR A 137 9.56 8.43 -3.36
CA TYR A 137 9.25 8.45 -4.79
C TYR A 137 8.65 7.14 -5.29
N TYR A 138 9.18 6.00 -4.83
CA TYR A 138 8.60 4.70 -5.14
C TYR A 138 7.13 4.61 -4.68
N ALA A 139 6.81 5.06 -3.46
CA ALA A 139 5.45 5.04 -2.94
C ALA A 139 4.46 5.94 -3.70
N LEU A 140 4.93 6.99 -4.40
CA LEU A 140 4.05 7.80 -5.26
C LEU A 140 3.41 6.98 -6.38
N SER A 141 4.06 5.90 -6.83
CA SER A 141 3.44 4.99 -7.81
C SER A 141 2.12 4.40 -7.30
N VAL A 142 2.04 4.04 -6.01
CA VAL A 142 0.82 3.51 -5.38
C VAL A 142 -0.23 4.60 -5.24
N THR A 143 0.16 5.79 -4.75
CA THR A 143 -0.75 6.93 -4.60
C THR A 143 -1.38 7.31 -5.93
N THR A 144 -0.58 7.47 -6.98
CA THR A 144 -1.07 7.80 -8.32
C THR A 144 -1.97 6.69 -8.88
N ALA A 145 -1.61 5.43 -8.68
CA ALA A 145 -2.44 4.30 -9.10
C ALA A 145 -3.80 4.27 -8.37
N SER A 146 -3.84 4.61 -7.07
CA SER A 146 -5.09 4.67 -6.29
C SER A 146 -6.04 5.79 -6.76
N ALA A 147 -5.49 6.88 -7.30
CA ALA A 147 -6.28 7.97 -7.86
C ALA A 147 -6.81 7.64 -9.26
N ILE A 148 -5.97 7.05 -10.11
CA ILE A 148 -6.29 6.79 -11.52
C ILE A 148 -7.11 5.49 -11.70
N GLY A 149 -6.79 4.43 -10.96
CA GLY A 149 -7.36 3.09 -11.15
C GLY A 149 -8.88 3.03 -11.04
N PRO A 150 -9.49 3.49 -9.93
CA PRO A 150 -10.94 3.46 -9.76
C PRO A 150 -11.67 4.26 -10.85
N PHE A 151 -11.13 5.44 -11.20
CA PHE A 151 -11.67 6.28 -12.27
C PHE A 151 -11.64 5.57 -13.63
N LEU A 152 -10.51 4.96 -14.01
CA LEU A 152 -10.41 4.18 -15.24
C LEU A 152 -11.37 2.98 -15.24
N GLY A 153 -11.51 2.28 -14.11
CA GLY A 153 -12.41 1.13 -13.99
C GLY A 153 -13.86 1.52 -14.24
N ILE A 154 -14.35 2.56 -13.56
CA ILE A 154 -15.70 3.08 -13.74
C ILE A 154 -15.92 3.57 -15.18
N LEU A 155 -14.99 4.36 -15.71
CA LEU A 155 -15.10 4.94 -17.05
C LEU A 155 -15.21 3.87 -18.13
N ILE A 156 -14.34 2.85 -18.08
CA ILE A 156 -14.35 1.76 -19.05
C ILE A 156 -15.61 0.90 -18.89
N ASN A 157 -16.03 0.57 -17.66
CA ASN A 157 -17.22 -0.24 -17.43
C ASN A 157 -18.49 0.45 -17.97
N GLN A 158 -18.66 1.74 -17.72
CA GLN A 158 -19.85 2.49 -18.12
C GLN A 158 -19.98 2.65 -19.64
N HIS A 159 -18.87 2.80 -20.36
CA HIS A 159 -18.90 3.09 -21.81
C HIS A 159 -18.64 1.87 -22.68
N LEU A 160 -17.84 0.91 -22.21
CA LEU A 160 -17.38 -0.25 -22.99
C LEU A 160 -17.78 -1.59 -22.34
N GLY A 161 -18.15 -1.61 -21.06
CA GLY A 161 -18.49 -2.80 -20.31
C GLY A 161 -17.29 -3.52 -19.66
N PHE A 162 -17.58 -4.60 -18.93
CA PHE A 162 -16.59 -5.31 -18.11
C PHE A 162 -15.50 -6.05 -18.90
N GLN A 163 -15.86 -6.65 -20.05
CA GLN A 163 -14.91 -7.46 -20.85
C GLN A 163 -13.75 -6.61 -21.41
N PRO A 164 -13.99 -5.43 -22.03
CA PRO A 164 -12.90 -4.53 -22.40
C PRO A 164 -12.02 -4.10 -21.23
N ASN A 165 -12.60 -3.91 -20.04
CA ASN A 165 -11.81 -3.54 -18.86
C ASN A 165 -10.84 -4.65 -18.43
N PHE A 166 -11.29 -5.92 -18.44
CA PHE A 166 -10.40 -7.06 -18.20
C PHE A 166 -9.30 -7.16 -19.26
N PHE A 167 -9.61 -6.85 -20.52
CA PHE A 167 -8.62 -6.83 -21.60
C PHE A 167 -7.57 -5.72 -21.38
N VAL A 168 -7.99 -4.51 -21.01
CA VAL A 168 -7.07 -3.42 -20.66
C VAL A 168 -6.16 -3.83 -19.51
N CYS A 169 -6.70 -4.44 -18.45
CA CYS A 169 -5.90 -4.95 -17.34
C CYS A 169 -4.86 -5.99 -17.80
N LEU A 170 -5.25 -6.88 -18.72
CA LEU A 170 -4.35 -7.89 -19.30
C LEU A 170 -3.20 -7.25 -20.09
N VAL A 171 -3.50 -6.24 -20.92
CA VAL A 171 -2.48 -5.49 -21.66
C VAL A 171 -1.52 -4.77 -20.70
N VAL A 172 -2.05 -4.09 -19.68
CA VAL A 172 -1.25 -3.36 -18.69
C VAL A 172 -0.27 -4.28 -17.95
N ILE A 173 -0.69 -5.50 -17.57
CA ILE A 173 0.20 -6.43 -16.86
C ILE A 173 1.28 -7.01 -17.79
N VAL A 174 0.98 -7.19 -19.08
CA VAL A 174 1.98 -7.57 -20.08
C VAL A 174 3.01 -6.46 -20.28
N VAL A 175 2.58 -5.19 -20.33
CA VAL A 175 3.49 -4.03 -20.36
C VAL A 175 4.37 -4.00 -19.10
N ALA A 176 3.80 -4.28 -17.92
CA ALA A 176 4.58 -4.40 -16.69
C ALA A 176 5.65 -5.51 -16.78
N LEU A 177 5.33 -6.66 -17.39
CA LEU A 177 6.31 -7.71 -17.64
C LEU A 177 7.46 -7.23 -18.54
N LEU A 178 7.15 -6.50 -19.62
CA LEU A 178 8.18 -5.97 -20.53
C LEU A 178 9.16 -5.04 -19.81
N PHE A 179 8.67 -4.12 -18.97
CA PHE A 179 9.54 -3.30 -18.12
C PHE A 179 10.35 -4.17 -17.14
N ALA A 180 9.71 -5.17 -16.52
CA ALA A 180 10.36 -6.03 -15.53
C ALA A 180 11.51 -6.87 -16.12
N LEU A 181 11.40 -7.30 -17.37
CA LEU A 181 12.44 -8.06 -18.07
C LEU A 181 13.73 -7.26 -18.26
N VAL A 182 13.62 -5.94 -18.45
CA VAL A 182 14.76 -5.05 -18.71
C VAL A 182 15.51 -4.64 -17.43
N ILE A 183 14.89 -4.76 -16.25
CA ILE A 183 15.52 -4.45 -14.96
C ILE A 183 16.74 -5.35 -14.74
N LYS A 184 17.88 -4.82 -14.31
CA LYS A 184 19.07 -5.65 -14.05
C LYS A 184 18.86 -6.61 -12.87
N LYS A 185 19.56 -7.74 -12.90
CA LYS A 185 19.63 -8.64 -11.72
C LYS A 185 20.40 -7.91 -10.63
N LEU A 186 19.86 -7.88 -9.42
CA LEU A 186 20.59 -7.39 -8.25
C LEU A 186 21.63 -8.42 -7.82
N PRO A 187 22.80 -7.98 -7.32
CA PRO A 187 23.75 -8.87 -6.68
C PRO A 187 23.02 -9.69 -5.61
N GLN A 188 23.24 -11.00 -5.60
CA GLN A 188 22.90 -11.76 -4.41
C GLN A 188 23.83 -11.25 -3.31
N LEU A 189 23.24 -10.78 -2.22
CA LEU A 189 24.00 -10.65 -0.99
C LEU A 189 24.37 -12.08 -0.64
N ASN A 190 25.61 -12.47 -0.93
CA ASN A 190 26.10 -13.79 -0.60
C ASN A 190 25.79 -14.00 0.88
N LYS A 191 25.13 -15.12 1.20
CA LYS A 191 25.43 -15.75 2.49
C LYS A 191 26.92 -16.00 2.42
N ALA A 192 27.71 -15.18 3.12
CA ALA A 192 29.11 -15.49 3.31
C ALA A 192 29.21 -16.95 3.75
N GLU A 193 30.25 -17.63 3.32
CA GLU A 193 30.49 -19.07 3.49
C GLU A 193 30.46 -19.58 4.94
N ASP A 194 30.18 -18.73 5.94
CA ASP A 194 30.02 -19.12 7.33
C ASP A 194 28.64 -18.70 7.85
N ILE A 195 27.75 -19.68 7.95
CA ILE A 195 27.00 -20.09 9.15
C ILE A 195 25.86 -20.96 8.62
N LYS A 196 25.94 -22.27 8.90
CA LYS A 196 24.80 -23.19 8.86
C LYS A 196 23.79 -22.75 9.94
N GLU A 197 23.13 -21.61 9.77
CA GLU A 197 22.02 -21.25 10.64
C GLU A 197 20.94 -22.30 10.40
N ALA A 198 20.57 -23.03 11.45
CA ALA A 198 19.45 -23.93 11.40
C ALA A 198 18.26 -23.18 10.77
N PRO A 199 17.50 -23.80 9.83
CA PRO A 199 16.40 -23.12 9.19
C PRO A 199 15.52 -22.53 10.28
N ASN A 200 15.35 -21.21 10.31
CA ASN A 200 14.50 -20.52 11.27
C ASN A 200 13.16 -21.29 11.31
N LYS A 201 12.83 -21.89 12.46
CA LYS A 201 11.61 -22.67 12.64
C LYS A 201 10.54 -21.76 13.25
N GLY A 202 9.31 -21.90 12.77
CA GLY A 202 8.16 -21.14 13.29
C GLY A 202 7.99 -19.75 12.66
N ILE A 203 7.31 -18.86 13.39
CA ILE A 203 6.84 -17.55 12.90
C ILE A 203 8.02 -16.61 12.54
N SER A 204 9.18 -16.76 13.19
CA SER A 204 10.40 -15.97 12.89
C SER A 204 10.96 -16.22 11.47
N ALA A 205 10.52 -17.27 10.78
CA ALA A 205 10.86 -17.52 9.39
C ALA A 205 10.10 -16.63 8.40
N TYR A 206 9.01 -16.02 8.86
CA TYR A 206 8.07 -15.26 8.04
C TYR A 206 7.90 -13.81 8.48
N ILE A 207 8.43 -13.47 9.66
CA ILE A 207 8.33 -12.13 10.25
C ILE A 207 9.72 -11.67 10.70
N GLN A 208 10.11 -10.48 10.25
CA GLN A 208 11.33 -9.80 10.69
C GLN A 208 11.07 -9.03 11.98
N LYS A 209 11.77 -9.37 13.06
CA LYS A 209 11.53 -8.81 14.41
C LYS A 209 11.81 -7.31 14.49
N GLU A 210 12.81 -6.84 13.77
CA GLU A 210 13.27 -5.45 13.73
C GLU A 210 12.28 -4.57 12.97
N ALA A 211 11.53 -5.12 12.03
CA ALA A 211 10.46 -4.41 11.32
C ALA A 211 9.16 -4.32 12.13
N LEU A 212 8.94 -5.20 13.12
CA LEU A 212 7.68 -5.28 13.87
C LEU A 212 7.28 -3.98 14.58
N PRO A 213 8.16 -3.29 15.34
CA PRO A 213 7.75 -2.14 16.15
C PRO A 213 7.09 -1.04 15.31
N ILE A 214 7.72 -0.67 14.19
CA ILE A 214 7.16 0.33 13.27
C ILE A 214 5.95 -0.21 12.49
N SER A 215 5.93 -1.51 12.18
CA SER A 215 4.79 -2.15 11.49
C SER A 215 3.52 -2.16 12.35
N MET A 216 3.63 -2.27 13.68
CA MET A 216 2.46 -2.15 14.56
C MET A 216 1.89 -0.73 14.58
N VAL A 217 2.75 0.30 14.46
CA VAL A 217 2.29 1.69 14.30
C VAL A 217 1.49 1.85 13.01
N THR A 218 1.95 1.22 11.92
CA THR A 218 1.22 1.30 10.64
C THR A 218 -0.09 0.53 10.62
N VAL A 219 -0.28 -0.49 11.48
CA VAL A 219 -1.62 -1.09 11.69
C VAL A 219 -2.61 -0.04 12.18
N LEU A 220 -2.27 0.71 13.23
CA LEU A 220 -3.15 1.73 13.82
C LEU A 220 -3.44 2.86 12.82
N VAL A 221 -2.40 3.33 12.13
CA VAL A 221 -2.53 4.36 11.08
C VAL A 221 -3.34 3.84 9.88
N GLY A 222 -3.17 2.56 9.51
CA GLY A 222 -3.90 1.89 8.44
C GLY A 222 -5.38 1.74 8.76
N VAL A 223 -5.73 1.36 9.99
CA VAL A 223 -7.13 1.35 10.46
C VAL A 223 -7.73 2.75 10.35
N ALA A 224 -7.02 3.78 10.84
CA ALA A 224 -7.50 5.16 10.76
C ALA A 224 -7.73 5.61 9.32
N TYR A 225 -6.81 5.33 8.40
CA TYR A 225 -6.96 5.70 6.99
C TYR A 225 -8.05 4.90 6.26
N SER A 226 -8.26 3.63 6.63
CA SER A 226 -9.33 2.81 6.06
C SER A 226 -10.72 3.45 6.27
N SER A 227 -10.91 4.24 7.34
CA SER A 227 -12.15 5.00 7.56
C SER A 227 -12.45 6.00 6.44
N VAL A 228 -11.39 6.64 5.90
CA VAL A 228 -11.49 7.58 4.79
C VAL A 228 -11.78 6.81 3.51
N LEU A 229 -11.03 5.74 3.26
CA LEU A 229 -11.18 4.95 2.04
C LEU A 229 -12.59 4.34 1.89
N SER A 230 -13.14 3.78 2.97
CA SER A 230 -14.40 3.03 2.91
C SER A 230 -15.65 3.87 3.12
N PHE A 231 -15.58 4.96 3.88
CA PHE A 231 -16.79 5.68 4.33
C PHE A 231 -16.89 7.12 3.86
N LEU A 232 -15.85 7.69 3.24
CA LEU A 232 -15.85 9.09 2.80
C LEU A 232 -17.04 9.40 1.88
N THR A 233 -17.24 8.60 0.83
CA THR A 233 -18.32 8.83 -0.15
C THR A 233 -19.69 8.79 0.52
N VAL A 234 -19.94 7.79 1.37
CA VAL A 234 -21.21 7.64 2.09
C VAL A 234 -21.44 8.82 3.04
N TYR A 235 -20.44 9.17 3.84
CA TYR A 235 -20.51 10.31 4.74
C TYR A 235 -20.80 11.61 3.99
N THR A 236 -20.07 11.89 2.91
CA THR A 236 -20.26 13.11 2.11
C THR A 236 -21.61 13.15 1.41
N SER A 237 -22.20 12.01 1.06
CA SER A 237 -23.56 11.92 0.53
C SER A 237 -24.59 12.39 1.57
N HIS A 238 -24.47 11.94 2.84
CA HIS A 238 -25.36 12.36 3.92
C HIS A 238 -25.33 13.86 4.24
N ILE A 239 -24.23 14.54 3.93
CA ILE A 239 -24.07 15.99 4.15
C ILE A 239 -24.12 16.81 2.85
N ASN A 240 -24.61 16.23 1.75
CA ASN A 240 -24.77 16.88 0.44
C ASN A 240 -23.46 17.41 -0.18
N LEU A 241 -22.33 16.73 0.06
CA LEU A 241 -21.00 17.05 -0.47
C LEU A 241 -20.46 15.97 -1.42
N ALA A 242 -21.31 15.10 -1.98
CA ALA A 242 -20.89 13.99 -2.85
C ALA A 242 -20.08 14.45 -4.07
N THR A 243 -20.43 15.59 -4.70
CA THR A 243 -19.63 16.14 -5.81
C THR A 243 -18.24 16.56 -5.35
N ALA A 244 -18.12 17.18 -4.17
CA ALA A 244 -16.83 17.61 -3.65
C ALA A 244 -15.92 16.43 -3.24
N SER A 245 -16.51 15.29 -2.83
CA SER A 245 -15.74 14.09 -2.47
C SER A 245 -15.02 13.47 -3.67
N THR A 246 -15.52 13.67 -4.90
CA THR A 246 -14.82 13.24 -6.13
C THR A 246 -13.45 13.89 -6.29
N PHE A 247 -13.28 15.13 -5.83
CA PHE A 247 -12.01 15.86 -5.86
C PHE A 247 -11.12 15.59 -4.65
N PHE A 248 -11.64 14.96 -3.58
CA PHE A 248 -10.89 14.71 -2.35
C PHE A 248 -9.61 13.91 -2.63
N PHE A 249 -9.71 12.78 -3.33
CA PHE A 249 -8.55 11.92 -3.61
C PHE A 249 -7.57 12.57 -4.60
N VAL A 250 -8.04 13.49 -5.44
CA VAL A 250 -7.17 14.31 -6.31
C VAL A 250 -6.35 15.28 -5.46
N VAL A 251 -7.00 16.03 -4.56
CA VAL A 251 -6.30 16.97 -3.65
C VAL A 251 -5.34 16.22 -2.71
N TYR A 252 -5.75 15.06 -2.20
CA TYR A 252 -4.91 14.15 -1.42
C TYR A 252 -3.66 13.72 -2.22
N ALA A 253 -3.83 13.30 -3.48
CA ALA A 253 -2.74 12.85 -4.33
C ALA A 253 -1.77 14.00 -4.68
N VAL A 254 -2.31 15.17 -5.05
CA VAL A 254 -1.50 16.37 -5.33
C VAL A 254 -0.72 16.78 -4.08
N SER A 255 -1.37 16.82 -2.92
CA SER A 255 -0.71 17.17 -1.66
C SER A 255 0.43 16.21 -1.33
N THR A 256 0.21 14.90 -1.49
CA THR A 256 1.25 13.87 -1.30
C THR A 256 2.40 14.05 -2.30
N PHE A 257 2.09 14.32 -3.57
CA PHE A 257 3.09 14.51 -4.61
C PHE A 257 3.96 15.76 -4.36
N VAL A 258 3.32 16.87 -3.97
CA VAL A 258 3.99 18.14 -3.69
C VAL A 258 4.87 18.06 -2.45
N THR A 259 4.42 17.41 -1.38
CA THR A 259 5.24 17.34 -0.14
C THR A 259 6.39 16.35 -0.24
N ARG A 260 6.31 15.33 -1.09
CA ARG A 260 7.27 14.21 -1.12
C ARG A 260 8.73 14.61 -1.29
N PRO A 261 9.11 15.50 -2.25
CA PRO A 261 10.51 15.89 -2.43
C PRO A 261 11.11 16.56 -1.19
N PHE A 262 10.28 17.19 -0.37
CA PHE A 262 10.71 17.87 0.85
C PHE A 262 10.79 16.89 2.01
N THR A 263 9.73 16.10 2.25
CA THR A 263 9.68 15.18 3.39
C THR A 263 10.75 14.10 3.30
N GLY A 264 11.04 13.59 2.10
CA GLY A 264 12.10 12.60 1.89
C GLY A 264 13.50 13.14 2.23
N LYS A 265 13.82 14.35 1.74
CA LYS A 265 15.11 14.99 2.03
C LYS A 265 15.27 15.34 3.50
N ILE A 266 14.21 15.80 4.16
CA ILE A 266 14.25 16.10 5.59
C ILE A 266 14.42 14.81 6.41
N TYR A 267 13.75 13.72 6.03
CA TYR A 267 13.93 12.40 6.65
C TYR A 267 15.41 11.98 6.60
N ASP A 268 16.01 12.04 5.41
CA ASP A 268 17.40 11.60 5.21
C ASP A 268 18.39 12.53 5.94
N ALA A 269 18.20 13.85 5.86
CA ALA A 269 19.11 14.83 6.45
C ALA A 269 18.99 14.96 7.98
N TYR A 270 17.77 14.95 8.53
CA TYR A 270 17.52 15.35 9.92
C TYR A 270 16.97 14.24 10.82
N GLY A 271 16.66 13.06 10.28
CA GLY A 271 16.09 11.97 11.07
C GLY A 271 14.62 11.72 10.82
N GLU A 272 14.23 10.46 11.00
CA GLU A 272 12.87 10.00 10.86
C GLU A 272 11.91 10.71 11.82
N ASN A 273 12.34 11.02 13.05
CA ASN A 273 11.51 11.70 14.04
C ASN A 273 11.14 13.13 13.63
N LYS A 274 12.03 13.82 12.89
CA LYS A 274 11.76 15.18 12.41
C LYS A 274 10.67 15.23 11.35
N ILE A 275 10.32 14.08 10.76
CA ILE A 275 9.20 13.94 9.83
C ILE A 275 8.00 13.26 10.49
N MET A 276 8.19 12.13 11.17
CA MET A 276 7.10 11.29 11.67
C MET A 276 6.13 12.05 12.59
N TYR A 277 6.62 12.86 13.55
CA TYR A 277 5.73 13.62 14.44
C TYR A 277 4.90 14.68 13.70
N PRO A 278 5.48 15.57 12.86
CA PRO A 278 4.70 16.48 12.03
C PRO A 278 3.65 15.81 11.14
N VAL A 279 3.98 14.68 10.50
CA VAL A 279 3.03 14.02 9.59
C VAL A 279 1.93 13.26 10.34
N LEU A 280 2.22 12.69 11.51
CA LEU A 280 1.20 12.15 12.41
C LEU A 280 0.26 13.24 12.89
N PHE A 281 0.79 14.40 13.29
CA PHE A 281 -0.01 15.55 13.66
C PHE A 281 -0.88 16.05 12.50
N SER A 282 -0.31 16.17 11.29
CA SER A 282 -1.06 16.52 10.08
C SER A 282 -2.20 15.53 9.83
N PHE A 283 -1.97 14.23 10.02
CA PHE A 283 -3.01 13.24 9.83
C PHE A 283 -4.14 13.36 10.88
N ILE A 284 -3.81 13.62 12.14
CA ILE A 284 -4.79 13.89 13.22
C ILE A 284 -5.66 15.11 12.85
N VAL A 285 -5.02 16.22 12.49
CA VAL A 285 -5.72 17.44 12.06
C VAL A 285 -6.63 17.15 10.88
N GLY A 286 -6.13 16.45 9.86
CA GLY A 286 -6.91 16.08 8.69
C GLY A 286 -8.16 15.26 9.02
N LEU A 287 -8.05 14.25 9.89
CA LEU A 287 -9.20 13.45 10.32
C LEU A 287 -10.22 14.25 11.14
N VAL A 288 -9.75 15.12 12.03
CA VAL A 288 -10.63 15.99 12.84
C VAL A 288 -11.36 16.99 11.94
N LEU A 289 -10.66 17.64 11.00
CA LEU A 289 -11.28 18.55 10.03
C LEU A 289 -12.30 17.83 9.14
N LEU A 290 -12.01 16.59 8.75
CA LEU A 290 -12.93 15.77 7.97
C LEU A 290 -14.23 15.49 8.76
N GLY A 291 -14.13 15.11 10.04
CA GLY A 291 -15.31 14.89 10.88
C GLY A 291 -16.12 16.17 11.14
N LEU A 292 -15.47 17.34 11.15
CA LEU A 292 -16.11 18.65 11.35
C LEU A 292 -16.58 19.30 10.04
N THR A 293 -16.55 18.58 8.91
CA THR A 293 -16.83 19.20 7.62
C THR A 293 -18.31 19.55 7.44
N HIS A 294 -18.55 20.79 7.01
CA HIS A 294 -19.88 21.34 6.71
C HIS A 294 -19.94 22.02 5.33
N GLY A 295 -18.86 21.94 4.55
CA GLY A 295 -18.76 22.56 3.23
C GLY A 295 -17.57 22.03 2.43
N SER A 296 -17.63 22.21 1.11
CA SER A 296 -16.63 21.68 0.17
C SER A 296 -15.20 22.13 0.47
N VAL A 297 -15.01 23.38 0.91
CA VAL A 297 -13.67 23.91 1.21
C VAL A 297 -13.03 23.16 2.38
N LEU A 298 -13.75 23.00 3.50
CA LEU A 298 -13.22 22.31 4.68
C LEU A 298 -12.93 20.83 4.38
N LEU A 299 -13.78 20.20 3.56
CA LEU A 299 -13.56 18.85 3.05
C LEU A 299 -12.24 18.76 2.27
N LEU A 300 -11.99 19.66 1.32
CA LEU A 300 -10.76 19.65 0.53
C LEU A 300 -9.53 20.02 1.36
N VAL A 301 -9.65 20.93 2.32
CA VAL A 301 -8.57 21.23 3.28
C VAL A 301 -8.21 19.98 4.09
N SER A 302 -9.20 19.21 4.54
CA SER A 302 -8.95 17.94 5.24
C SER A 302 -8.17 16.95 4.37
N ALA A 303 -8.45 16.90 3.06
CA ALA A 303 -7.72 16.08 2.09
C ALA A 303 -6.24 16.47 2.00
N ILE A 304 -5.93 17.77 2.08
CA ILE A 304 -4.54 18.27 2.10
C ILE A 304 -3.81 17.68 3.32
N PHE A 305 -4.36 17.88 4.52
CA PHE A 305 -3.74 17.41 5.76
C PHE A 305 -3.60 15.88 5.82
N ILE A 306 -4.60 15.13 5.33
CA ILE A 306 -4.53 13.67 5.21
C ILE A 306 -3.47 13.25 4.18
N GLY A 307 -3.37 13.95 3.05
CA GLY A 307 -2.36 13.71 2.02
C GLY A 307 -0.94 13.94 2.52
N VAL A 308 -0.70 15.06 3.20
CA VAL A 308 0.60 15.34 3.84
C VAL A 308 0.90 14.30 4.93
N GLY A 309 -0.10 13.95 5.74
CA GLY A 309 0.02 13.02 6.85
C GLY A 309 0.20 11.57 6.40
N TYR A 310 -0.90 10.87 6.13
CA TYR A 310 -0.89 9.45 5.75
C TYR A 310 -0.04 9.17 4.52
N GLY A 311 -0.10 10.06 3.52
CA GLY A 311 0.70 9.94 2.31
C GLY A 311 2.19 9.82 2.60
N THR A 312 2.71 10.47 3.67
CA THR A 312 4.12 10.44 4.09
C THR A 312 4.43 9.40 5.16
N ILE A 313 3.50 9.11 6.07
CA ILE A 313 3.72 8.15 7.17
C ILE A 313 4.14 6.78 6.63
N ILE A 314 3.43 6.24 5.63
CA ILE A 314 3.69 4.89 5.12
C ILE A 314 5.10 4.72 4.52
N PRO A 315 5.58 5.54 3.57
CA PRO A 315 6.94 5.39 3.04
C PRO A 315 8.03 5.68 4.07
N SER A 316 7.82 6.63 4.99
CA SER A 316 8.77 6.88 6.08
C SER A 316 8.86 5.65 7.01
N ALA A 317 7.72 5.07 7.38
CA ALA A 317 7.67 3.85 8.18
C ALA A 317 8.30 2.65 7.46
N GLN A 318 8.13 2.54 6.13
CA GLN A 318 8.79 1.53 5.31
C GLN A 318 10.31 1.71 5.32
N ALA A 319 10.80 2.94 5.19
CA ALA A 319 12.22 3.25 5.26
C ALA A 319 12.81 2.86 6.63
N ILE A 320 12.12 3.18 7.73
CA ILE A 320 12.49 2.77 9.09
C ILE A 320 12.58 1.25 9.20
N ALA A 321 11.54 0.52 8.75
CA ALA A 321 11.49 -0.94 8.83
C ALA A 321 12.66 -1.61 8.11
N ILE A 322 13.05 -1.05 6.96
CA ILE A 322 14.15 -1.56 6.14
C ILE A 322 15.51 -1.17 6.74
N GLN A 323 15.68 0.07 7.19
CA GLN A 323 16.96 0.56 7.75
C GLN A 323 17.32 -0.13 9.08
N GLN A 324 16.34 -0.57 9.86
CA GLN A 324 16.58 -1.33 11.10
C GLN A 324 16.83 -2.81 10.88
N SER A 325 16.53 -3.30 9.68
CA SER A 325 16.65 -4.72 9.38
C SER A 325 18.03 -5.03 8.82
N PRO A 326 18.59 -6.22 9.11
CA PRO A 326 19.82 -6.70 8.48
C PRO A 326 19.74 -6.62 6.95
N LYS A 327 20.85 -6.23 6.30
CA LYS A 327 20.90 -6.01 4.84
C LYS A 327 20.51 -7.26 4.04
N ASP A 328 20.76 -8.46 4.58
CA ASP A 328 20.40 -9.75 4.00
C ASP A 328 18.92 -10.13 4.20
N LYS A 329 18.17 -9.42 5.05
CA LYS A 329 16.75 -9.69 5.40
C LYS A 329 15.80 -8.58 4.95
N VAL A 330 16.22 -7.73 4.02
CA VAL A 330 15.42 -6.60 3.51
C VAL A 330 14.11 -7.07 2.88
N GLY A 331 14.08 -8.24 2.23
CA GLY A 331 12.87 -8.78 1.65
C GLY A 331 11.87 -9.26 2.70
N LEU A 332 12.35 -9.96 3.72
CA LEU A 332 11.53 -10.35 4.87
C LEU A 332 11.00 -9.13 5.64
N ALA A 333 11.82 -8.09 5.82
CA ALA A 333 11.43 -6.82 6.43
C ALA A 333 10.34 -6.10 5.63
N THR A 334 10.52 -6.01 4.30
CA THR A 334 9.54 -5.38 3.39
C THR A 334 8.22 -6.13 3.42
N SER A 335 8.25 -7.46 3.38
CA SER A 335 7.03 -8.28 3.49
C SER A 335 6.34 -8.09 4.85
N THR A 336 7.10 -8.12 5.94
CA THR A 336 6.56 -7.89 7.31
C THR A 336 5.85 -6.55 7.39
N PHE A 337 6.50 -5.48 6.95
CA PHE A 337 5.93 -4.13 6.92
C PHE A 337 4.61 -4.07 6.15
N TYR A 338 4.60 -4.63 4.95
CA TYR A 338 3.44 -4.62 4.08
C TYR A 338 2.30 -5.50 4.61
N MET A 339 2.59 -6.67 5.19
CA MET A 339 1.55 -7.53 5.78
C MET A 339 0.79 -6.80 6.90
N PHE A 340 1.51 -6.12 7.79
CA PHE A 340 0.89 -5.40 8.91
C PHE A 340 0.14 -4.15 8.44
N THR A 341 0.71 -3.39 7.52
CA THR A 341 0.06 -2.19 6.97
C THR A 341 -1.27 -2.55 6.29
N ASP A 342 -1.28 -3.60 5.46
CA ASP A 342 -2.48 -4.03 4.76
C ASP A 342 -3.46 -4.75 5.69
N PHE A 343 -2.98 -5.43 6.73
CA PHE A 343 -3.84 -5.98 7.76
C PHE A 343 -4.65 -4.87 8.46
N GLY A 344 -3.99 -3.77 8.85
CA GLY A 344 -4.67 -2.61 9.44
C GLY A 344 -5.68 -1.98 8.49
N ALA A 345 -5.28 -1.74 7.24
CA ALA A 345 -6.17 -1.16 6.23
C ALA A 345 -7.33 -2.09 5.83
N GLY A 346 -7.12 -3.41 5.87
CA GLY A 346 -8.10 -4.42 5.48
C GLY A 346 -9.12 -4.76 6.56
N ILE A 347 -8.70 -4.86 7.84
CA ILE A 347 -9.62 -5.16 8.95
C ILE A 347 -10.39 -3.92 9.42
N GLY A 348 -9.83 -2.72 9.19
CA GLY A 348 -10.38 -1.46 9.62
C GLY A 348 -11.84 -1.25 9.22
N PRO A 349 -12.24 -1.37 7.94
CA PRO A 349 -13.61 -1.13 7.50
C PRO A 349 -14.65 -2.00 8.21
N PHE A 350 -14.30 -3.25 8.55
CA PHE A 350 -15.19 -4.14 9.28
C PHE A 350 -15.44 -3.65 10.72
N ILE A 351 -14.37 -3.33 11.46
CA ILE A 351 -14.47 -2.83 12.84
C ILE A 351 -15.16 -1.46 12.87
N LEU A 352 -14.80 -0.59 11.93
CA LEU A 352 -15.32 0.77 11.86
C LEU A 352 -16.77 0.80 11.41
N GLY A 353 -17.22 -0.09 10.52
CA GLY A 353 -18.62 -0.22 10.14
C GLY A 353 -19.54 -0.53 11.31
N ILE A 354 -19.10 -1.40 12.23
CA ILE A 354 -19.81 -1.65 13.49
C ILE A 354 -19.84 -0.37 14.35
N LEU A 355 -18.70 0.31 14.47
CA LEU A 355 -18.58 1.52 15.29
C LEU A 355 -19.48 2.67 14.79
N ILE A 356 -19.62 2.83 13.48
CA ILE A 356 -20.47 3.85 12.84
C ILE A 356 -21.93 3.75 13.30
N SER A 357 -22.46 2.54 13.49
CA SER A 357 -23.84 2.34 13.95
C SER A 357 -24.10 2.91 15.35
N PHE A 358 -23.05 3.09 16.16
CA PHE A 358 -23.16 3.64 17.52
C PHE A 358 -22.81 5.13 17.60
N VAL A 359 -21.80 5.58 16.84
CA VAL A 359 -21.25 6.95 16.98
C VAL A 359 -21.52 7.85 15.78
N GLY A 360 -21.92 7.29 14.63
CA GLY A 360 -22.08 8.02 13.37
C GLY A 360 -20.76 8.47 12.72
N TYR A 361 -20.84 8.91 11.46
CA TYR A 361 -19.65 9.23 10.65
C TYR A 361 -18.79 10.38 11.21
N ARG A 362 -19.42 11.46 11.69
CA ARG A 362 -18.70 12.64 12.22
C ARG A 362 -17.79 12.27 13.39
N TYR A 363 -18.32 11.56 14.38
CA TYR A 363 -17.55 11.15 15.55
C TYR A 363 -16.57 10.02 15.23
N LEU A 364 -16.86 9.17 14.22
CA LEU A 364 -15.91 8.17 13.74
C LEU A 364 -14.57 8.82 13.35
N TYR A 365 -14.59 9.86 12.50
CA TYR A 365 -13.36 10.49 12.04
C TYR A 365 -12.58 11.18 13.18
N VAL A 366 -13.29 11.78 14.14
CA VAL A 366 -12.66 12.35 15.34
C VAL A 366 -12.01 11.24 16.19
N LEU A 367 -12.68 10.11 16.38
CA LEU A 367 -12.13 8.94 17.08
C LEU A 367 -10.92 8.35 16.34
N MET A 368 -10.89 8.37 15.01
CA MET A 368 -9.70 7.99 14.24
C MET A 368 -8.55 8.96 14.46
N GLY A 369 -8.82 10.26 14.64
CA GLY A 369 -7.82 11.22 15.11
C GLY A 369 -7.22 10.80 16.47
N VAL A 370 -8.06 10.37 17.42
CA VAL A 370 -7.59 9.82 18.71
C VAL A 370 -6.76 8.54 18.52
N LEU A 371 -7.17 7.64 17.62
CA LEU A 371 -6.40 6.44 17.28
C LEU A 371 -5.01 6.78 16.73
N VAL A 372 -4.89 7.84 15.93
CA VAL A 372 -3.59 8.31 15.43
C VAL A 372 -2.75 8.95 16.54
N ILE A 373 -3.37 9.59 17.55
CA ILE A 373 -2.64 10.01 18.78
C ILE A 373 -2.08 8.78 19.49
N ILE A 374 -2.85 7.71 19.64
CA ILE A 374 -2.37 6.44 20.20
C ILE A 374 -1.22 5.88 19.35
N ALA A 375 -1.32 5.96 18.02
CA ALA A 375 -0.24 5.56 17.12
C ALA A 375 1.04 6.41 17.30
N ALA A 376 0.90 7.71 17.56
CA ALA A 376 2.04 8.59 17.85
C ALA A 376 2.72 8.27 19.19
N ILE A 377 1.92 7.93 20.21
CA ILE A 377 2.41 7.44 21.50
C ILE A 377 3.13 6.10 21.31
N ALA A 378 2.51 5.16 20.59
CA ALA A 378 3.11 3.87 20.26
C ALA A 378 4.42 4.06 19.49
N TYR A 379 4.46 4.96 18.50
CA TYR A 379 5.67 5.32 17.76
C TYR A 379 6.78 5.80 18.69
N TYR A 380 6.50 6.70 19.63
CA TYR A 380 7.50 7.18 20.59
C TYR A 380 8.12 6.03 21.41
N PHE A 381 7.28 5.14 21.96
CA PHE A 381 7.76 4.06 22.82
C PHE A 381 8.44 2.91 22.06
N LEU A 382 7.94 2.58 20.87
CA LEU A 382 8.40 1.46 20.06
C LEU A 382 9.62 1.81 19.20
N HIS A 383 9.77 3.07 18.78
CA HIS A 383 10.86 3.50 17.91
C HIS A 383 11.45 4.87 18.30
N GLY A 384 10.62 5.91 18.35
CA GLY A 384 11.04 7.31 18.37
C GLY A 384 12.03 7.67 19.47
N LYS A 385 11.92 7.10 20.67
CA LYS A 385 12.87 7.36 21.77
C LYS A 385 14.28 6.78 21.53
N ASN A 386 14.39 5.72 20.74
CA ASN A 386 15.64 5.00 20.47
C ASN A 386 16.30 5.42 19.14
N ALA A 387 15.61 6.21 18.31
CA ALA A 387 16.05 6.62 16.99
C ALA A 387 17.44 7.31 16.97
N LYS A 388 17.80 8.07 18.01
CA LYS A 388 19.13 8.69 18.10
C LYS A 388 20.25 7.67 18.30
N ASN A 389 20.00 6.60 19.06
CA ASN A 389 21.00 5.60 19.40
C ASN A 389 21.24 4.62 18.23
N ASN A 390 20.24 4.43 17.36
CA ASN A 390 20.34 3.54 16.19
C ASN A 390 21.10 4.13 15.00
N ARG A 391 21.49 5.43 15.03
CA ARG A 391 22.26 6.08 13.96
C ARG A 391 23.78 6.00 14.15
N GLU A 392 24.26 5.47 15.29
CA GLU A 392 25.69 5.36 15.62
C GLU A 392 26.31 3.98 15.29
N TYR A 393 25.54 3.09 14.67
CA TYR A 393 26.00 1.81 14.12
C TYR A 393 25.80 1.78 12.60
#